data_AF-A0A5D3GID4-F1
#
_entry.id   AF-A0A5D3GID4-F1
#
_cell.length_a   1.000
_cell.length_b   1.000
_cell.length_c   1.000
_cell.angle_alpha   90.00
_cell.angle_beta   90.00
_cell.angle_gamma   90.00
#
_symmetry.space_group_name_H-M   'P 1'
#
loop_
_entity.id
_entity.type
_entity.pdbx_description
1 polymer ?
#
loop_
_entity_poly.entity_id
_entity_poly.type
_entity_poly.pdbx_seq_one_letter_code
_entity_poly.pdbx_strand_id
1 'polypeptide(L)'
;MTPVQKLAGLLVLILLLMAGAAGVAWQIQDWRMGKKLSEQLSAQNAAHQGQLDTITSEAWRQQKAEQDKRLATEQQLALQDQQHTKELSDAQRNQARLRDQLATADVRLSVLIEDSASGRNVPTTPGTAGVVHAARRAQLDPAHSQRIIRITDDGDNAIIALRACQAYVRAVAP
;
A
#
# COMPACT_ATOMS: atom_id res chain seq x y z
N MET A 1 -21.56 -60.43 -78.95
CA MET A 1 -21.63 -60.50 -77.47
C MET A 1 -22.57 -61.62 -77.09
N THR A 2 -22.06 -62.64 -76.40
CA THR A 2 -22.88 -63.79 -76.00
C THR A 2 -23.92 -63.35 -74.95
N PRO A 3 -25.09 -64.00 -74.88
CA PRO A 3 -26.16 -63.64 -73.92
C PRO A 3 -25.67 -63.62 -72.47
N VAL A 4 -24.66 -64.44 -72.15
CA VAL A 4 -23.99 -64.49 -70.84
C VAL A 4 -23.31 -63.17 -70.47
N GLN A 5 -22.68 -62.47 -71.43
CA GLN A 5 -22.05 -61.16 -71.17
C GLN A 5 -23.09 -60.07 -70.86
N LYS A 6 -24.26 -60.10 -71.51
CA LYS A 6 -25.34 -59.14 -71.24
C LYS A 6 -25.93 -59.33 -69.84
N LEU A 7 -26.11 -60.59 -69.40
CA LEU A 7 -26.60 -60.89 -68.04
C LEU A 7 -25.58 -60.47 -66.96
N ALA A 8 -24.29 -60.72 -67.18
CA ALA A 8 -23.25 -60.28 -66.26
C ALA A 8 -23.19 -58.75 -66.12
N GLY A 9 -23.27 -58.01 -67.24
CA GLY A 9 -23.30 -56.55 -67.21
C GLY A 9 -24.52 -55.99 -66.50
N LEU A 10 -25.69 -56.62 -66.67
CA LEU A 10 -26.93 -56.21 -66.01
C LEU A 10 -26.89 -56.46 -64.49
N LEU A 11 -26.29 -57.56 -64.04
CA LEU A 11 -26.06 -57.83 -62.62
C LEU A 11 -25.11 -56.82 -61.98
N VAL A 12 -24.01 -56.46 -62.66
CA VAL A 12 -23.07 -55.44 -62.17
C VAL A 12 -23.76 -54.07 -62.08
N LEU A 13 -24.58 -53.71 -63.06
CA LEU A 13 -25.33 -52.46 -63.06
C LEU A 13 -26.32 -52.38 -61.89
N ILE A 14 -27.04 -53.48 -61.62
CA ILE A 14 -27.97 -53.56 -60.48
C ILE A 14 -27.23 -53.42 -59.15
N LEU A 15 -26.08 -54.09 -58.99
CA LEU A 15 -25.26 -53.97 -57.78
C LEU A 15 -24.75 -52.53 -57.58
N LEU A 16 -24.34 -51.86 -58.66
CA LEU A 16 -23.89 -50.47 -58.59
C LEU A 16 -25.02 -49.52 -58.18
N LEU A 17 -26.23 -49.73 -58.72
CA LEU A 17 -27.43 -48.96 -58.36
C LEU A 17 -27.83 -49.17 -56.90
N MET A 18 -27.79 -50.41 -56.41
CA MET A 18 -28.09 -50.74 -55.01
C MET A 18 -27.08 -50.11 -54.05
N ALA A 19 -25.79 -50.14 -54.40
CA ALA A 19 -24.74 -49.50 -53.61
C ALA A 19 -24.90 -47.97 -53.57
N GLY A 20 -25.25 -47.35 -54.70
CA GLY A 20 -25.53 -45.91 -54.78
C GLY A 20 -26.73 -45.50 -53.92
N ALA A 21 -27.83 -46.25 -54.00
CA ALA A 21 -29.03 -45.99 -53.19
C ALA A 21 -28.77 -46.17 -51.68
N ALA A 22 -28.00 -47.19 -51.30
CA ALA A 22 -27.60 -47.42 -49.91
C ALA A 22 -26.73 -46.28 -49.36
N GLY A 23 -25.79 -45.76 -50.15
CA GLY A 23 -24.94 -44.63 -49.75
C GLY A 23 -25.73 -43.35 -49.48
N VAL A 24 -26.68 -43.02 -50.36
CA VAL A 24 -27.54 -41.82 -50.20
C VAL A 24 -28.48 -41.96 -49.00
N ALA A 25 -29.07 -43.14 -48.80
CA ALA A 25 -29.93 -43.40 -47.64
C ALA A 25 -29.16 -43.27 -46.31
N TRP A 26 -27.91 -43.74 -46.28
CA TRP A 26 -27.05 -43.63 -45.10
C TRP A 26 -26.69 -42.17 -44.78
N GLN A 27 -26.42 -41.35 -45.80
CA GLN A 27 -26.09 -39.93 -45.64
C GLN A 27 -27.25 -39.11 -45.07
N ILE A 28 -28.50 -39.42 -45.47
CA ILE A 28 -29.70 -38.79 -44.92
C ILE A 28 -29.90 -39.20 -43.45
N GLN A 29 -29.62 -40.45 -43.13
CA GLN A 29 -29.76 -40.98 -41.77
C GLN A 29 -28.70 -40.41 -40.82
N ASP A 30 -27.47 -40.25 -41.30
CA ASP A 30 -26.37 -39.62 -40.56
C ASP A 30 -26.66 -38.14 -40.27
N TRP A 31 -27.21 -37.41 -41.25
CA TRP A 31 -27.63 -36.01 -41.04
C TRP A 31 -28.70 -35.89 -39.96
N ARG A 32 -29.65 -36.83 -39.92
CA ARG A 32 -30.73 -36.84 -38.92
C ARG A 32 -30.21 -37.16 -37.52
N MET A 33 -29.22 -38.05 -37.38
CA MET A 33 -28.58 -38.33 -36.10
C MET A 33 -27.62 -37.22 -35.67
N GLY A 34 -26.84 -36.67 -36.59
CA GLY A 34 -25.97 -35.52 -36.34
C GLY A 34 -26.76 -34.32 -35.83
N LYS A 35 -27.96 -34.06 -36.38
CA LYS A 35 -28.84 -32.99 -35.88
C LYS A 35 -29.27 -33.21 -34.43
N LYS A 36 -29.73 -34.41 -34.07
CA LYS A 36 -30.10 -34.74 -32.68
C LYS A 36 -28.92 -34.64 -31.72
N LEU A 37 -27.75 -35.13 -32.15
CA LEU A 37 -26.52 -35.02 -31.37
C LEU A 37 -26.13 -33.56 -31.16
N SER A 38 -26.24 -32.72 -32.19
CA SER A 38 -25.92 -31.29 -32.11
C SER A 38 -26.85 -30.52 -31.18
N GLU A 39 -28.15 -30.83 -31.18
CA GLU A 39 -29.13 -30.25 -30.26
C GLU A 39 -28.88 -30.69 -28.81
N GLN A 40 -28.51 -31.95 -28.60
CA GLN A 40 -28.20 -32.46 -27.27
C GLN A 40 -26.88 -31.88 -26.73
N LEU A 41 -25.84 -31.78 -27.58
CA LEU A 41 -24.57 -31.16 -27.21
C LEU A 41 -24.75 -29.67 -26.91
N SER A 42 -25.53 -28.94 -27.72
CA SER A 42 -25.76 -27.52 -27.49
C SER A 42 -26.55 -27.27 -26.20
N ALA A 43 -27.57 -28.08 -25.91
CA ALA A 43 -28.31 -28.00 -24.67
C ALA A 43 -27.44 -28.33 -23.44
N GLN A 44 -26.58 -29.36 -23.53
CA GLN A 44 -25.65 -29.71 -22.46
C GLN A 44 -24.59 -28.63 -22.24
N ASN A 45 -24.02 -28.09 -23.32
CA ASN A 45 -23.04 -27.01 -23.26
C ASN A 45 -23.65 -25.74 -22.67
N ALA A 46 -24.89 -25.38 -23.04
CA ALA A 46 -25.58 -24.23 -22.46
C ALA A 46 -25.82 -24.41 -20.95
N ALA A 47 -26.21 -25.61 -20.51
CA ALA A 47 -26.37 -25.92 -19.10
C ALA A 47 -25.03 -25.87 -18.33
N HIS A 48 -23.94 -26.39 -18.92
CA HIS A 48 -22.61 -26.34 -18.32
C HIS A 48 -22.07 -24.91 -18.24
N GLN A 49 -22.23 -24.11 -19.29
CA GLN A 49 -21.84 -22.69 -19.30
C GLN A 49 -22.62 -21.91 -18.24
N GLY A 50 -23.94 -22.13 -18.11
CA GLY A 50 -24.73 -21.47 -17.07
C GLY A 50 -24.24 -21.79 -15.65
N GLN A 51 -23.86 -23.04 -15.37
CA GLN A 51 -23.31 -23.41 -14.07
C GLN A 51 -21.94 -22.77 -13.81
N LEU A 52 -21.06 -22.77 -14.80
CA LEU A 52 -19.76 -22.11 -14.70
C LEU A 52 -19.93 -20.61 -14.46
N ASP A 53 -20.82 -19.94 -15.19
CA ASP A 53 -21.10 -18.52 -15.01
C ASP A 53 -21.63 -18.22 -13.60
N THR A 54 -22.52 -19.06 -13.05
CA THR A 54 -23.01 -18.88 -11.68
C THR A 54 -21.88 -18.97 -10.66
N ILE A 55 -21.05 -20.03 -10.72
CA ILE A 55 -19.93 -20.24 -9.80
C ILE A 55 -18.90 -19.11 -9.92
N THR A 56 -18.58 -18.74 -11.17
CA THR A 56 -17.60 -17.68 -11.46
C THR A 56 -18.11 -16.34 -10.96
N SER A 57 -19.40 -16.03 -11.14
CA SER A 57 -19.98 -14.78 -10.64
C SER A 57 -19.98 -14.66 -9.12
N GLU A 58 -20.15 -15.78 -8.41
CA GLU A 58 -20.09 -15.82 -6.94
C GLU A 58 -18.65 -15.65 -6.44
N ALA A 59 -17.70 -16.37 -7.06
CA ALA A 59 -16.28 -16.21 -6.77
C ALA A 59 -15.80 -14.77 -7.04
N TRP A 60 -16.20 -14.17 -8.17
CA TRP A 60 -15.91 -12.77 -8.49
C TRP A 60 -16.50 -11.81 -7.46
N ARG A 61 -17.72 -12.04 -6.98
CA ARG A 61 -18.35 -11.21 -5.94
C ARG A 61 -17.58 -11.29 -4.62
N GLN A 62 -17.16 -12.48 -4.21
CA GLN A 62 -16.35 -12.66 -2.99
C GLN A 62 -14.99 -11.98 -3.12
N GLN A 63 -14.29 -12.21 -4.24
CA GLN A 63 -12.99 -11.61 -4.50
C GLN A 63 -13.06 -10.08 -4.56
N LYS A 64 -14.12 -9.53 -5.18
CA LYS A 64 -14.32 -8.08 -5.24
C LYS A 64 -14.60 -7.49 -3.85
N ALA A 65 -15.39 -8.17 -3.03
CA ALA A 65 -15.64 -7.74 -1.65
C ALA A 65 -14.35 -7.72 -0.80
N GLU A 66 -13.44 -8.69 -1.01
CA GLU A 66 -12.14 -8.67 -0.35
C GLU A 66 -11.20 -7.57 -0.86
N GLN A 67 -11.17 -7.33 -2.17
CA GLN A 67 -10.39 -6.23 -2.76
C GLN A 67 -10.90 -4.86 -2.30
N ASP A 68 -12.21 -4.66 -2.27
CA ASP A 68 -12.81 -3.39 -1.84
C ASP A 68 -12.48 -3.11 -0.36
N LYS A 69 -12.48 -4.15 0.49
CA LYS A 69 -12.04 -4.03 1.89
C LYS A 69 -10.56 -3.65 2.01
N ARG A 70 -9.69 -4.27 1.21
CA ARG A 70 -8.26 -3.92 1.17
C ARG A 70 -8.06 -2.48 0.72
N LEU A 71 -8.71 -2.09 -0.38
CA LEU A 71 -8.64 -0.75 -0.94
C LEU A 71 -9.14 0.32 0.05
N ALA A 72 -10.26 0.07 0.74
CA ALA A 72 -10.77 0.97 1.76
C ALA A 72 -9.79 1.16 2.93
N THR A 73 -9.16 0.06 3.36
CA THR A 73 -8.15 0.09 4.43
C THR A 73 -6.89 0.84 3.98
N GLU A 74 -6.43 0.59 2.75
CA GLU A 74 -5.28 1.28 2.15
C GLU A 74 -5.54 2.77 1.98
N GLN A 75 -6.74 3.16 1.54
CA GLN A 75 -7.12 4.58 1.42
C GLN A 75 -7.15 5.25 2.79
N GLN A 76 -7.71 4.60 3.81
CA GLN A 76 -7.72 5.14 5.15
C GLN A 76 -6.30 5.31 5.70
N LEU A 77 -5.43 4.31 5.49
CA LEU A 77 -4.02 4.38 5.91
C LEU A 77 -3.28 5.51 5.18
N ALA A 78 -3.49 5.67 3.87
CA ALA A 78 -2.88 6.73 3.07
C ALA A 78 -3.34 8.13 3.52
N LEU A 79 -4.62 8.29 3.88
CA LEU A 79 -5.13 9.55 4.43
C LEU A 79 -4.52 9.86 5.79
N GLN A 80 -4.41 8.87 6.67
CA GLN A 80 -3.77 9.04 7.98
C GLN A 80 -2.29 9.38 7.84
N ASP A 81 -1.55 8.69 6.97
CA ASP A 81 -0.14 8.95 6.71
C ASP A 81 0.09 10.34 6.11
N GLN A 82 -0.78 10.77 5.19
CA GLN A 82 -0.75 12.11 4.64
C GLN A 82 -1.03 13.17 5.72
N GLN A 83 -1.99 12.93 6.60
CA GLN A 83 -2.30 13.84 7.70
C GLN A 83 -1.14 13.93 8.69
N HIS A 84 -0.59 12.79 9.12
CA HIS A 84 0.57 12.75 10.01
C HIS A 84 1.79 13.44 9.41
N THR A 85 2.06 13.24 8.12
CA THR A 85 3.17 13.92 7.44
C THR A 85 2.97 15.43 7.39
N LYS A 86 1.74 15.90 7.15
CA LYS A 86 1.41 17.33 7.17
C LYS A 86 1.58 17.92 8.58
N GLU A 87 1.06 17.25 9.59
CA GLU A 87 1.19 17.67 11.00
C GLU A 87 2.66 17.74 11.44
N LEU A 88 3.47 16.73 11.07
CA LEU A 88 4.91 16.74 11.33
C LEU A 88 5.61 17.90 10.61
N SER A 89 5.28 18.15 9.34
CA SER A 89 5.85 19.26 8.58
C SER A 89 5.46 20.63 9.16
N ASP A 90 4.20 20.78 9.57
CA ASP A 90 3.70 22.00 10.19
C ASP A 90 4.35 22.24 11.56
N ALA A 91 4.49 21.20 12.38
CA ALA A 91 5.18 21.27 13.66
C ALA A 91 6.65 21.65 13.49
N GLN A 92 7.36 21.04 12.53
CA GLN A 92 8.75 21.39 12.19
C GLN A 92 8.87 22.84 11.70
N ARG A 93 7.96 23.30 10.84
CA ARG A 93 7.94 24.71 10.37
C ARG A 93 7.67 25.68 11.52
N ASN A 94 6.76 25.35 12.43
CA ASN A 94 6.51 26.16 13.62
C ASN A 94 7.71 26.20 14.56
N GLN A 95 8.37 25.05 14.79
CA GLN A 95 9.59 25.00 15.59
C GLN A 95 10.72 25.80 14.94
N ALA A 96 10.93 25.67 13.62
CA ALA A 96 11.92 26.45 12.89
C ALA A 96 11.62 27.96 12.99
N ARG A 97 10.35 28.36 12.84
CA ARG A 97 9.91 29.75 13.02
C ARG A 97 10.14 30.26 14.43
N LEU A 98 9.86 29.45 15.46
CA LEU A 98 10.13 29.82 16.85
C LEU A 98 11.64 29.95 17.11
N ARG A 99 12.47 29.04 16.57
CA ARG A 99 13.94 29.16 16.64
C ARG A 99 14.45 30.42 15.97
N ASP A 100 13.93 30.73 14.79
CA ASP A 100 14.28 31.94 14.04
C ASP A 100 13.83 33.21 14.79
N GLN A 101 12.64 33.19 15.38
CA GLN A 101 12.18 34.27 16.26
C GLN A 101 12.98 34.38 17.56
N LEU A 102 13.44 33.28 18.16
CA LEU A 102 14.38 33.33 19.30
C LEU A 102 15.75 33.87 18.90
N ALA A 103 16.19 33.61 17.67
CA ALA A 103 17.45 34.13 17.15
C ALA A 103 17.35 35.62 16.78
N THR A 104 16.17 36.08 16.35
CA THR A 104 15.94 37.43 15.81
C THR A 104 15.31 38.39 16.82
N ALA A 105 14.48 37.88 17.75
CA ALA A 105 13.88 38.62 18.85
C ALA A 105 14.47 38.10 20.17
N ASP A 106 15.04 39.03 20.94
CA ASP A 106 15.74 38.92 22.23
C ASP A 106 14.92 38.21 23.35
N VAL A 107 14.55 36.93 23.19
CA VAL A 107 13.96 36.11 24.26
C VAL A 107 15.09 35.60 25.16
N ARG A 108 15.49 36.48 26.07
CA ARG A 108 16.54 36.24 27.06
C ARG A 108 16.17 35.07 27.98
N LEU A 109 16.74 33.90 27.71
CA LEU A 109 16.69 32.74 28.62
C LEU A 109 17.35 33.15 29.94
N SER A 110 16.54 33.54 30.92
CA SER A 110 17.01 34.01 32.22
C SER A 110 17.03 32.84 33.20
N VAL A 111 18.16 32.15 33.28
CA VAL A 111 18.38 31.16 34.33
C VAL A 111 18.66 31.91 35.64
N LEU A 112 17.84 31.63 36.65
CA LEU A 112 18.05 32.11 38.02
C LEU A 112 19.20 31.29 38.61
N ILE A 113 20.35 31.92 38.85
CA ILE A 113 21.45 31.29 39.57
C ILE A 113 21.20 31.57 41.06
N GLU A 114 20.86 30.55 41.84
CA GLU A 114 20.97 30.65 43.30
C GLU A 114 22.45 30.54 43.68
N ASP A 115 22.99 31.62 44.22
CA ASP A 115 24.37 31.67 44.73
C ASP A 115 24.41 31.03 46.13
N SER A 116 24.76 29.74 46.18
CA SER A 116 25.05 29.02 47.43
C SER A 116 26.47 29.28 47.95
N ALA A 117 27.06 30.46 47.73
CA ALA A 117 28.40 30.76 48.20
C ALA A 117 28.67 32.26 48.47
N SER A 118 27.97 32.87 49.43
CA SER A 118 28.44 34.13 50.03
C SER A 118 28.29 34.17 51.56
N GLY A 119 28.83 33.15 52.22
CA GLY A 119 29.23 33.25 53.62
C GLY A 119 30.44 34.18 53.78
N ARG A 120 30.23 35.51 53.77
CA ARG A 120 31.09 36.48 54.48
C ARG A 120 30.50 37.90 54.52
N ASN A 121 29.78 38.13 55.61
CA ASN A 121 29.62 39.34 56.42
C ASN A 121 30.47 40.57 56.03
N VAL A 122 29.83 41.67 55.60
CA VAL A 122 30.23 43.05 55.93
C VAL A 122 28.97 43.94 55.92
N PRO A 123 28.66 44.75 56.97
CA PRO A 123 27.53 45.66 56.96
C PRO A 123 27.92 47.02 56.35
N THR A 124 27.17 47.47 55.33
CA THR A 124 27.30 48.83 54.77
C THR A 124 25.95 49.55 54.79
N THR A 125 25.89 50.58 55.64
CA THR A 125 25.08 51.82 55.68
C THR A 125 23.75 51.92 54.91
N PRO A 126 22.63 52.32 55.55
CA PRO A 126 21.34 52.53 54.88
C PRO A 126 21.31 53.92 54.22
N GLY A 127 21.29 53.95 52.89
CA GLY A 127 21.14 55.16 52.08
C GLY A 127 20.09 54.98 50.99
N THR A 128 18.94 55.63 51.18
CA THR A 128 17.97 56.12 50.17
C THR A 128 17.48 55.17 49.07
N ALA A 129 16.16 54.94 49.10
CA ALA A 129 15.31 54.33 48.08
C ALA A 129 15.90 54.34 46.64
N GLY A 130 16.27 53.17 46.16
CA GLY A 130 16.79 53.00 44.80
C GLY A 130 16.93 51.54 44.43
N VAL A 131 15.99 51.07 43.60
CA VAL A 131 16.03 49.86 42.77
C VAL A 131 16.12 48.52 43.51
N VAL A 132 15.05 47.72 43.39
CA VAL A 132 15.00 46.31 43.78
C VAL A 132 16.27 45.59 43.32
N HIS A 133 16.91 44.87 44.25
CA HIS A 133 18.01 43.94 43.96
C HIS A 133 17.56 42.87 42.96
N ALA A 134 17.66 43.18 41.67
CA ALA A 134 17.55 42.18 40.62
C ALA A 134 18.73 41.22 40.81
N ALA A 135 18.44 39.98 41.18
CA ALA A 135 19.39 38.87 41.15
C ALA A 135 20.21 38.98 39.86
N ARG A 136 21.55 39.06 39.99
CA ARG A 136 22.48 39.25 38.88
C ARG A 136 22.34 38.07 37.91
N ARG A 137 21.46 38.20 36.91
CA ARG A 137 21.31 37.26 35.80
C ARG A 137 22.55 37.39 34.91
N ALA A 138 23.44 36.40 34.94
CA ALA A 138 24.51 36.29 33.96
C ALA A 138 23.88 35.96 32.60
N GLN A 139 23.97 36.89 31.64
CA GLN A 139 23.54 36.65 30.27
C GLN A 139 24.53 35.68 29.63
N LEU A 140 24.04 34.51 29.24
CA LEU A 140 24.80 33.60 28.41
C LEU A 140 24.82 34.19 27.00
N ASP A 141 26.02 34.30 26.41
CA ASP A 141 26.20 34.80 25.05
C ASP A 141 25.31 34.01 24.06
N PRO A 142 24.51 34.67 23.20
CA PRO A 142 23.59 34.00 22.27
C PRO A 142 24.28 32.98 21.37
N ALA A 143 25.50 33.25 20.92
CA ALA A 143 26.27 32.30 20.11
C ALA A 143 26.69 31.07 20.92
N HIS A 144 27.02 31.23 22.20
CA HIS A 144 27.32 30.12 23.10
C HIS A 144 26.09 29.26 23.40
N SER A 145 24.94 29.90 23.61
CA SER A 145 23.64 29.27 23.86
C SER A 145 23.19 28.42 22.67
N GLN A 146 23.28 28.98 21.46
CA GLN A 146 22.97 28.27 20.21
C GLN A 146 23.91 27.09 19.96
N ARG A 147 25.21 27.21 20.29
CA ARG A 147 26.16 26.10 20.19
C ARG A 147 25.79 24.95 21.13
N ILE A 148 25.39 25.23 22.37
CA ILE A 148 24.98 24.20 23.33
C ILE A 148 23.74 23.46 22.81
N ILE A 149 22.71 24.18 22.35
CA ILE A 149 21.49 23.56 21.81
C ILE A 149 21.81 22.69 20.59
N ARG A 150 22.64 23.18 19.66
CA ARG A 150 23.03 22.42 18.47
C ARG A 150 23.80 21.16 18.82
N ILE A 151 24.70 21.20 19.80
CA ILE A 151 25.45 20.02 20.25
C ILE A 151 24.51 18.98 20.86
N THR A 152 23.51 19.39 21.64
CA THR A 152 22.51 18.47 22.21
C THR A 152 21.62 17.88 21.12
N ASP A 153 21.13 18.70 20.18
CA ASP A 153 20.35 18.23 19.02
C ASP A 153 21.14 17.21 18.18
N ASP A 154 22.41 17.50 17.87
CA ASP A 154 23.29 16.59 17.12
C ASP A 154 23.53 15.27 17.90
N GLY A 155 23.70 15.37 19.23
CA GLY A 155 23.91 14.23 20.12
C GLY A 155 22.71 13.29 20.18
N ASP A 156 21.50 13.83 20.34
CA ASP A 156 20.26 13.04 20.35
C ASP A 156 20.06 12.33 19.00
N ASN A 157 20.31 13.03 17.88
CA ASN A 157 20.25 12.43 16.56
C ASN A 157 21.26 11.28 16.39
N ALA A 158 22.49 11.43 16.89
CA ALA A 158 23.50 10.38 16.84
C ALA A 158 23.11 9.15 17.67
N ILE A 159 22.51 9.34 18.85
CA ILE A 159 22.03 8.24 19.71
C ILE A 159 20.88 7.49 19.03
N ILE A 160 19.94 8.21 18.40
CA ILE A 160 18.84 7.61 17.64
C ILE A 160 19.40 6.77 16.48
N ALA A 161 20.35 7.30 15.72
CA ALA A 161 20.99 6.59 14.61
C ALA A 161 21.70 5.30 15.09
N LEU A 162 22.45 5.39 16.19
CA LEU A 162 23.10 4.23 16.80
C LEU A 162 22.11 3.15 17.23
N ARG A 163 21.00 3.54 17.87
CA ARG A 163 19.94 2.59 18.25
C ARG A 163 19.31 1.92 17.02
N ALA A 164 19.10 2.67 15.93
CA ALA A 164 18.61 2.11 14.68
C ALA A 164 19.59 1.08 14.08
N CYS A 165 20.90 1.39 14.06
CA CYS A 165 21.93 0.44 13.63
C CYS A 165 21.97 -0.82 14.52
N GLN A 166 21.89 -0.66 15.84
CA GLN A 166 21.87 -1.78 16.79
C GLN A 166 20.63 -2.67 16.60
N ALA A 167 19.46 -2.07 16.38
CA ALA A 167 18.23 -2.80 16.10
C ALA A 167 18.34 -3.60 14.79
N TYR A 168 18.90 -2.98 13.74
CA TYR A 168 19.15 -3.65 12.47
C TYR A 168 20.09 -4.85 12.60
N VAL A 169 21.23 -4.70 13.29
CA VAL A 169 22.17 -5.80 13.50
C VAL A 169 21.53 -6.96 14.28
N ARG A 170 20.76 -6.68 15.33
CA ARG A 170 20.02 -7.71 16.09
C ARG A 170 18.94 -8.42 15.26
N ALA A 171 18.36 -7.74 14.27
CA ALA A 171 17.34 -8.33 13.41
C ALA A 171 17.95 -9.24 12.32
N VAL A 172 19.17 -8.93 11.85
CA VAL A 172 19.84 -9.66 10.77
C VAL A 172 20.75 -10.78 11.29
N ALA A 173 21.29 -10.64 12.49
CA ALA A 173 22.13 -11.65 13.15
C ALA A 173 21.57 -11.94 14.56
N PRO A 174 20.64 -12.90 14.70
CA PRO A 174 20.10 -13.31 16.01
C PRO A 174 21.14 -13.99 16.89
#